data_AF-A0A7W1D758-F1
#
_entry.id   AF-A0A7W1D758-F1
#
_cell.length_a   1.000
_cell.length_b   1.000
_cell.length_c   1.000
_cell.angle_alpha   90.00
_cell.angle_beta   90.00
_cell.angle_gamma   90.00
#
_symmetry.space_group_name_H-M   'P 1'
#
loop_
_entity.id
_entity.type
_entity.pdbx_description
1 polymer ?
#
loop_
_entity_poly.entity_id
_entity_poly.type
_entity_poly.pdbx_seq_one_letter_code
_entity_poly.pdbx_strand_id
1 'polypeptide(L)'
;MLASLRGHWNESAGYQRFVYGVGVLFLLSGICHTAVFWMDRGSWSGPVSWRKPISFSFSFALISFSLALVLSFLPRRAVWGWIVMSVYGGASVVETALIAMQTWRGAASHFNSETGFDELV
;
A
#
# COMPACT_ATOMS: atom_id res chain seq x y z
N MET A 1 -21.88 -14.50 11.67
CA MET A 1 -20.89 -13.66 10.96
C MET A 1 -19.52 -13.63 11.64
N LEU A 2 -19.40 -13.15 12.89
CA LEU A 2 -18.09 -13.06 13.59
C LEU A 2 -17.37 -14.40 13.79
N ALA A 3 -18.11 -15.49 14.07
CA ALA A 3 -17.52 -16.83 14.19
C ALA A 3 -16.91 -17.34 12.88
N SER A 4 -17.53 -17.02 11.73
CA SER A 4 -17.02 -17.38 10.40
C SER A 4 -15.75 -16.61 10.06
N LEU A 5 -15.68 -15.32 10.39
CA LEU A 5 -14.46 -14.52 10.22
C LEU A 5 -13.31 -15.03 11.10
N ARG A 6 -13.59 -15.43 12.35
CA ARG A 6 -12.58 -16.06 13.22
C ARG A 6 -12.11 -17.41 12.67
N GLY A 7 -13.01 -18.23 12.13
CA GLY A 7 -12.66 -19.49 11.47
C GLY A 7 -11.70 -19.25 10.31
N HIS A 8 -12.06 -18.35 9.39
CA HIS A 8 -11.22 -17.97 8.26
C HIS A 8 -9.84 -17.45 8.70
N TRP A 9 -9.81 -16.59 9.73
CA TRP A 9 -8.56 -16.08 10.28
C TRP A 9 -7.68 -17.18 10.87
N ASN A 10 -8.25 -18.11 11.64
CA ASN A 10 -7.53 -19.21 12.26
C ASN A 10 -6.96 -20.18 11.22
N GLU A 11 -7.68 -20.40 10.13
CA GLU A 11 -7.22 -21.22 9.02
C GLU A 11 -6.20 -20.51 8.12
N SER A 12 -6.14 -19.18 8.14
CA SER A 12 -5.25 -18.41 7.26
C SER A 12 -3.77 -18.68 7.55
N ALA A 13 -2.99 -18.86 6.48
CA ALA A 13 -1.54 -18.99 6.56
C ALA A 13 -0.89 -17.68 7.03
N GLY A 14 0.33 -17.76 7.59
CA GLY A 14 1.04 -16.58 8.09
C GLY A 14 1.22 -15.46 7.04
N TYR A 15 1.57 -15.82 5.81
CA TYR A 15 1.72 -14.86 4.71
C TYR A 15 0.39 -14.21 4.28
N GLN A 16 -0.76 -14.90 4.46
CA GLN A 16 -2.08 -14.31 4.22
C GLN A 16 -2.40 -13.26 5.28
N ARG A 17 -2.14 -13.56 6.56
CA ARG A 17 -2.30 -12.60 7.65
C ARG A 17 -1.39 -11.39 7.49
N PHE A 18 -0.15 -11.61 7.02
CA PHE A 18 0.78 -10.54 6.68
C PHE A 18 0.19 -9.60 5.62
N VAL A 19 -0.28 -10.12 4.48
CA VAL A 19 -0.85 -9.26 3.42
C VAL A 19 -2.17 -8.60 3.84
N TYR A 20 -2.99 -9.23 4.69
CA TYR A 20 -4.11 -8.54 5.33
C TYR A 20 -3.64 -7.33 6.16
N GLY A 21 -2.56 -7.50 6.94
CA GLY A 21 -1.95 -6.41 7.72
C GLY A 21 -1.43 -5.29 6.83
N VAL A 22 -0.77 -5.61 5.72
CA VAL A 22 -0.35 -4.64 4.68
C VAL A 22 -1.56 -3.90 4.11
N GLY A 23 -2.67 -4.59 3.83
CA GLY A 23 -3.90 -3.97 3.35
C GLY A 23 -4.50 -2.98 4.35
N VAL A 24 -4.50 -3.32 5.65
CA VAL A 24 -4.95 -2.40 6.71
C VAL A 24 -4.02 -1.19 6.81
N LEU A 25 -2.70 -1.40 6.77
CA LEU A 25 -1.72 -0.32 6.77
C LEU A 25 -2.01 0.68 5.63
N PHE A 26 -2.23 0.18 4.41
CA PHE A 26 -2.54 1.01 3.27
C PHE A 26 -3.90 1.70 3.34
N LEU A 27 -4.90 1.05 3.90
CA LEU A 27 -6.21 1.66 4.13
C LEU A 27 -6.09 2.86 5.07
N LEU A 28 -5.37 2.68 6.19
CA LEU A 28 -5.11 3.75 7.15
C LEU A 28 -4.26 4.87 6.53
N SER A 29 -3.25 4.52 5.74
CA SER A 29 -2.42 5.47 4.98
C SER A 29 -3.27 6.31 4.02
N GLY A 30 -4.18 5.69 3.27
CA GLY A 30 -5.07 6.39 2.34
C GLY A 30 -6.03 7.36 3.03
N ILE A 31 -6.58 6.95 4.19
CA ILE A 31 -7.40 7.82 5.04
C ILE A 31 -6.57 9.01 5.55
N CYS A 32 -5.35 8.75 6.03
CA CYS A 32 -4.45 9.79 6.51
C CYS A 32 -4.12 10.81 5.40
N HIS A 33 -3.67 10.36 4.23
CA HIS A 33 -3.36 11.25 3.09
C HIS A 33 -4.58 12.04 2.62
N THR A 34 -5.77 11.43 2.66
CA THR A 34 -7.01 12.12 2.35
C THR A 34 -7.28 13.22 3.37
N ALA A 35 -7.15 12.94 4.67
CA ALA A 35 -7.30 13.94 5.72
C ALA A 35 -6.30 15.10 5.57
N VAL A 36 -5.03 14.80 5.25
CA VAL A 36 -4.00 15.81 4.98
C VAL A 36 -4.38 16.67 3.77
N PHE A 37 -4.82 16.07 2.66
CA PHE A 37 -5.29 16.81 1.48
C PHE A 37 -6.42 17.80 1.81
N TRP A 38 -7.39 17.37 2.63
CA TRP A 38 -8.47 18.24 3.09
C TRP A 38 -7.98 19.44 3.91
N MET A 39 -6.89 19.28 4.68
CA MET A 39 -6.29 20.35 5.47
C MET A 39 -5.40 21.29 4.63
N ASP A 40 -4.64 20.73 3.70
CA ASP A 40 -3.66 21.43 2.85
C ASP A 40 -4.32 22.37 1.84
N ARG A 41 -5.56 22.08 1.41
CA ARG A 41 -6.30 22.86 0.38
C ARG A 41 -5.54 23.00 -0.96
N GLY A 42 -4.55 22.14 -1.20
CA GLY A 42 -3.80 22.07 -2.44
C GLY A 42 -4.65 21.63 -3.64
N SER A 43 -4.10 21.77 -4.84
CA SER A 43 -4.76 21.31 -6.07
C SER A 43 -4.82 19.77 -6.11
N TRP A 44 -5.95 19.22 -6.56
CA TRP A 44 -6.08 17.79 -6.87
C TRP A 44 -5.25 17.38 -8.09
N SER A 45 -4.95 18.31 -8.99
CA SER A 45 -4.13 18.08 -10.18
C SER A 45 -2.73 18.66 -10.04
N GLY A 46 -1.80 18.13 -10.82
CA GLY A 46 -0.41 18.56 -10.84
C GLY A 46 0.57 17.50 -10.33
N PRO A 47 1.87 17.72 -10.55
CA PRO A 47 2.91 16.74 -10.26
C PRO A 47 3.11 16.46 -8.76
N VAL A 48 2.71 17.41 -7.91
CA VAL A 48 2.90 17.41 -6.44
C VAL A 48 1.56 17.19 -5.70
N SER A 49 0.50 16.78 -6.41
CA SER A 49 -0.80 16.56 -5.79
C SER A 49 -0.82 15.32 -4.88
N TRP A 50 -1.52 15.45 -3.75
CA TRP A 50 -1.88 14.35 -2.84
C TRP A 50 -2.66 13.21 -3.48
N ARG A 51 -3.19 13.40 -4.70
CA ARG A 51 -3.87 12.36 -5.47
C ARG A 51 -3.03 11.09 -5.59
N LYS A 52 -1.72 11.20 -5.83
CA LYS A 52 -0.85 10.03 -5.98
C LYS A 52 -0.77 9.21 -4.68
N PRO A 53 -0.34 9.77 -3.52
CA PRO A 53 -0.36 9.05 -2.25
C PRO A 53 -1.71 8.41 -1.91
N ILE A 54 -2.82 9.12 -2.16
CA ILE A 54 -4.18 8.65 -1.90
C ILE A 54 -4.51 7.44 -2.79
N SER A 55 -4.35 7.58 -4.11
CA SER A 55 -4.69 6.51 -5.05
C SER A 55 -3.83 5.27 -4.88
N PHE A 56 -2.53 5.43 -4.64
CA PHE A 56 -1.62 4.30 -4.41
C PHE A 56 -2.00 3.55 -3.13
N SER A 57 -2.24 4.29 -2.04
CA SER A 57 -2.63 3.69 -0.76
C SER A 57 -3.94 2.91 -0.90
N PHE A 58 -5.01 3.51 -1.43
CA PHE A 58 -6.28 2.77 -1.58
C PHE A 58 -6.19 1.61 -2.58
N SER A 59 -5.41 1.74 -3.66
CA SER A 59 -5.23 0.66 -4.62
C SER A 59 -4.49 -0.52 -4.00
N PHE A 60 -3.40 -0.28 -3.27
CA PHE A 60 -2.68 -1.36 -2.59
C PHE A 60 -3.47 -1.97 -1.44
N ALA A 61 -4.33 -1.20 -0.74
CA ALA A 61 -5.27 -1.75 0.23
C ALA A 61 -6.22 -2.78 -0.43
N LEU A 62 -6.85 -2.38 -1.54
CA LEU A 62 -7.75 -3.25 -2.30
C LEU A 62 -7.03 -4.49 -2.83
N ILE A 63 -5.88 -4.32 -3.48
CA ILE A 63 -5.08 -5.43 -4.01
C ILE A 63 -4.66 -6.38 -2.89
N SER A 64 -4.23 -5.86 -1.73
CA SER A 64 -3.83 -6.68 -0.60
C SER A 64 -4.97 -7.55 -0.08
N PHE A 65 -6.17 -6.97 0.10
CA PHE A 65 -7.34 -7.73 0.52
C PHE A 65 -7.79 -8.75 -0.53
N SER A 66 -7.76 -8.38 -1.82
CA SER A 66 -8.03 -9.30 -2.92
C SER A 66 -7.02 -10.45 -2.99
N LEU A 67 -5.73 -10.17 -2.82
CA LEU A 67 -4.67 -11.20 -2.80
C LEU A 67 -4.87 -12.16 -1.62
N ALA A 68 -5.12 -11.63 -0.43
CA ALA A 68 -5.37 -12.43 0.76
C ALA A 68 -6.56 -13.39 0.55
N LEU A 69 -7.64 -12.89 -0.07
CA LEU A 69 -8.81 -13.68 -0.44
C LEU A 69 -8.46 -14.74 -1.50
N VAL A 70 -7.81 -14.38 -2.60
CA VAL A 70 -7.43 -15.33 -3.67
C VAL A 70 -6.53 -16.44 -3.12
N LEU A 71 -5.58 -16.10 -2.25
CA LEU A 71 -4.70 -17.08 -1.62
C LEU A 71 -5.44 -18.10 -0.76
N SER A 72 -6.66 -17.81 -0.29
CA SER A 72 -7.47 -18.77 0.47
C SER A 72 -7.99 -19.93 -0.39
N PHE A 73 -8.04 -19.75 -1.71
CA PHE A 73 -8.46 -20.78 -2.67
C PHE A 73 -7.28 -21.57 -3.27
N LEU A 74 -6.04 -21.15 -3.00
CA LEU A 74 -4.85 -21.76 -3.58
C LEU A 74 -4.22 -22.78 -2.61
N PRO A 75 -3.53 -23.83 -3.13
CA PRO A 75 -2.78 -24.75 -2.31
C PRO A 75 -1.73 -24.02 -1.46
N ARG A 76 -1.62 -24.41 -0.19
CA ARG A 76 -0.66 -23.79 0.74
C ARG A 76 0.76 -24.15 0.34
N ARG A 77 1.53 -23.15 -0.09
CA ARG A 77 2.97 -23.27 -0.39
C ARG A 77 3.74 -22.28 0.47
N ALA A 78 4.09 -22.67 1.69
CA ALA A 78 4.61 -21.75 2.73
C ALA A 78 5.81 -20.92 2.26
N VAL A 79 6.83 -21.54 1.67
CA VAL A 79 8.06 -20.85 1.21
C VAL A 79 7.73 -19.82 0.14
N TRP A 80 7.07 -20.23 -0.95
CA TRP A 80 6.72 -19.34 -2.05
C TRP A 80 5.71 -18.26 -1.63
N GLY A 81 4.74 -18.60 -0.78
CA GLY A 81 3.78 -17.65 -0.23
C GLY A 81 4.46 -16.54 0.54
N TRP A 82 5.43 -16.86 1.39
CA TRP A 82 6.22 -15.87 2.10
C TRP A 82 7.10 -15.04 1.16
N ILE A 83 7.83 -15.66 0.22
CA ILE A 83 8.69 -14.91 -0.72
C ILE A 83 7.86 -13.89 -1.49
N VAL A 84 6.79 -14.33 -2.15
CA VAL A 84 5.99 -13.46 -3.03
C VAL A 84 5.28 -12.38 -2.22
N MET A 85 4.67 -12.73 -1.08
CA MET A 85 3.95 -11.73 -0.28
C MET A 85 4.89 -10.73 0.40
N SER A 86 6.07 -11.15 0.86
CA SER A 86 7.06 -10.23 1.44
C SER A 86 7.63 -9.27 0.39
N VAL A 87 7.94 -9.76 -0.82
CA VAL A 87 8.40 -8.90 -1.92
C VAL A 87 7.32 -7.90 -2.31
N TYR A 88 6.08 -8.36 -2.50
CA TYR A 88 4.94 -7.49 -2.80
C TYR A 88 4.72 -6.43 -1.70
N GLY A 89 4.63 -6.86 -0.44
CA GLY A 89 4.37 -5.99 0.69
C GLY A 89 5.49 -4.98 0.90
N GLY A 90 6.76 -5.41 0.81
CA GLY A 90 7.91 -4.53 0.91
C GLY A 90 7.96 -3.51 -0.22
N ALA A 91 7.88 -3.96 -1.48
CA ALA A 91 7.95 -3.08 -2.64
C ALA A 91 6.81 -2.05 -2.65
N SER A 92 5.58 -2.47 -2.38
CA SER A 92 4.43 -1.55 -2.35
C SER A 92 4.55 -0.50 -1.25
N VAL A 93 5.03 -0.89 -0.05
CA VAL A 93 5.20 0.04 1.07
C VAL A 93 6.30 1.04 0.77
N VAL A 94 7.44 0.57 0.27
CA VAL A 94 8.58 1.43 -0.11
C VAL A 94 8.14 2.41 -1.19
N GLU A 95 7.57 1.93 -2.30
CA GLU A 95 7.07 2.76 -3.41
C GLU A 95 6.13 3.87 -2.91
N THR A 96 5.12 3.50 -2.12
CA THR A 96 4.12 4.47 -1.64
C THR A 96 4.73 5.45 -0.64
N ALA A 97 5.67 5.02 0.20
CA ALA A 97 6.37 5.88 1.13
C ALA A 97 7.26 6.91 0.41
N LEU A 98 7.95 6.50 -0.67
CA LEU A 98 8.77 7.40 -1.48
C LEU A 98 7.89 8.43 -2.21
N ILE A 99 6.78 8.00 -2.81
CA ILE A 99 5.79 8.91 -3.43
C ILE A 99 5.25 9.92 -2.40
N ALA A 100 4.89 9.45 -1.20
CA ALA A 100 4.39 10.31 -0.13
C ALA A 100 5.47 11.30 0.31
N MET A 101 6.69 10.84 0.56
CA MET A 101 7.83 11.69 0.94
C MET A 101 8.08 12.79 -0.10
N GLN A 102 8.07 12.46 -1.40
CA GLN A 102 8.23 13.43 -2.47
C GLN A 102 7.09 14.47 -2.47
N THR A 103 5.85 14.03 -2.24
CA THR A 103 4.69 14.92 -2.10
C THR A 103 4.87 15.89 -0.92
N TRP A 104 5.31 15.41 0.24
CA TRP A 104 5.61 16.24 1.41
C TRP A 104 6.75 17.26 1.16
N ARG A 105 7.72 16.91 0.31
CA ARG A 105 8.81 17.81 -0.11
C ARG A 105 8.39 18.88 -1.11
N GLY A 106 7.17 18.79 -1.65
CA GLY A 106 6.75 19.66 -2.74
C GLY A 106 7.34 19.25 -4.11
N ALA A 107 7.84 18.01 -4.24
CA ALA A 107 8.58 17.53 -5.41
C ALA A 107 7.82 16.44 -6.18
N ALA A 108 8.06 16.36 -7.48
CA ALA A 108 7.50 15.31 -8.32
C ALA A 108 8.21 13.97 -8.05
N SER A 109 7.44 12.89 -7.89
CA SER A 109 7.98 11.54 -7.69
C SER A 109 8.41 10.81 -8.98
N HIS A 110 8.13 11.37 -10.16
CA HIS A 110 8.49 10.76 -11.45
C HIS A 110 8.97 11.85 -12.38
N PHE A 111 9.98 11.50 -13.19
CA PHE A 111 10.62 12.42 -14.13
C PHE A 111 11.17 13.67 -13.45
N ASN A 112 11.68 13.50 -12.23
CA ASN A 112 12.35 14.55 -11.47
C ASN A 112 13.84 14.27 -11.43
N SER A 113 14.62 15.17 -12.02
CA SER A 113 16.10 15.08 -12.06
C SER A 113 16.71 16.42 -11.62
N GLU A 114 16.02 17.14 -10.74
CA GLU A 114 16.50 18.44 -10.23
C GLU A 114 17.70 18.29 -9.28
N THR A 115 17.74 17.20 -8.50
CA THR A 115 18.85 16.91 -7.58
C THR A 115 19.32 15.45 -7.71
N GLY A 116 20.55 15.17 -7.30
CA GLY A 116 21.08 13.79 -7.28
C GLY A 116 20.32 12.86 -6.32
N PHE A 117 19.54 13.39 -5.38
CA PHE A 117 18.64 12.58 -4.56
C PHE A 117 17.36 12.21 -5.30
N ASP A 118 16.82 13.12 -6.13
CA ASP A 118 15.59 12.88 -6.90
C ASP A 118 15.79 11.84 -8.01
N GLU A 119 17.01 11.70 -8.53
CA GLU A 119 17.34 10.62 -9.48
C GLU A 119 17.28 9.22 -8.85
N LEU A 120 17.39 9.12 -7.53
CA LEU A 120 17.40 7.85 -6.80
C LEU A 120 16.03 7.44 -6.26
N VAL A 121 15.03 8.34 -6.29
CA VAL A 121 13.76 8.19 -5.56
C VAL A 121 12.53 8.65 -6.33
#